data_AF-A0A1R1YEJ4-F1
#
_entry.id   AF-A0A1R1YEJ4-F1
#
_cell.length_a   1.000
_cell.length_b   1.000
_cell.length_c   1.000
_cell.angle_alpha   90.00
_cell.angle_beta   90.00
_cell.angle_gamma   90.00
#
_symmetry.space_group_name_H-M   'P 1'
#
loop_
_entity.id
_entity.type
_entity.pdbx_description
1 polymer ?
#
loop_
_entity_poly.entity_id
_entity_poly.type
_entity_poly.pdbx_seq_one_letter_code
_entity_poly.pdbx_strand_id
1 'polypeptide(L)'
;MENLFYKKNISRIYDLKGSVRNRLAHEKDSNEVLLDENLINFIQESPIFVSLRSKKLILSAIARDTSFLLSMNVMDYSLLVGIDEENSELVIGIVDYIRTFTWDKKLENWIKDSMFLGSNGKEPTIISPVQYKTRFCEAMDKYFWMSPDIYDLKFV
;
A
#
# COMPACT_ATOMS: atom_id res chain seq x y z
N MET A 1 -6.03 3.28 -20.01
CA MET A 1 -5.97 3.26 -18.53
C MET A 1 -6.74 4.47 -18.03
N GLU A 2 -7.50 4.31 -16.94
CA GLU A 2 -8.39 5.34 -16.41
C GLU A 2 -7.60 6.34 -15.56
N ASN A 3 -7.99 7.62 -15.57
CA ASN A 3 -7.43 8.59 -14.63
C ASN A 3 -8.17 8.46 -13.30
N LEU A 4 -7.50 7.92 -12.29
CA LEU A 4 -8.05 7.66 -10.96
C LEU A 4 -8.65 8.92 -10.30
N PHE A 5 -8.07 10.09 -10.56
CA PHE A 5 -8.45 11.37 -9.93
C PHE A 5 -9.26 12.27 -10.86
N TYR A 6 -9.86 11.72 -11.92
CA TYR A 6 -10.64 12.52 -12.87
C TYR A 6 -11.79 13.26 -12.17
N LYS A 7 -11.82 14.61 -12.32
CA LYS A 7 -12.80 15.52 -11.68
C LYS A 7 -12.84 15.44 -10.15
N LYS A 8 -11.73 15.08 -9.51
CA LYS A 8 -11.58 15.15 -8.04
C LYS A 8 -10.61 16.27 -7.68
N ASN A 9 -10.87 16.95 -6.56
CA ASN A 9 -10.00 18.01 -6.07
C ASN A 9 -9.11 17.43 -4.98
N ILE A 10 -8.03 16.78 -5.39
CA ILE A 10 -7.16 16.04 -4.48
C ILE A 10 -6.20 17.00 -3.77
N SER A 11 -6.33 17.11 -2.45
CA SER A 11 -5.45 17.93 -1.60
C SER A 11 -4.09 17.26 -1.35
N ARG A 12 -4.08 15.93 -1.28
CA ARG A 12 -2.87 15.13 -0.98
C ARG A 12 -2.89 13.83 -1.77
N ILE A 13 -1.73 13.47 -2.34
CA ILE A 13 -1.54 12.24 -3.09
C ILE A 13 -0.46 11.41 -2.42
N TYR A 14 -0.72 10.12 -2.22
CA TYR A 14 0.24 9.17 -1.71
C TYR A 14 0.39 7.97 -2.64
N ASP A 15 1.64 7.58 -2.90
CA ASP A 15 2.01 6.28 -3.46
C ASP A 15 2.47 5.41 -2.29
N LEU A 16 1.78 4.28 -2.05
CA LEU A 16 2.04 3.41 -0.89
C LEU A 16 2.45 2.00 -1.33
N LYS A 17 3.56 1.49 -0.78
CA LYS A 17 4.10 0.14 -1.10
C LYS A 17 4.12 -0.79 0.11
N GLY A 18 3.73 -0.28 1.28
CA GLY A 18 3.80 -0.98 2.55
C GLY A 18 5.23 -1.16 3.06
N SER A 19 6.15 -0.29 2.67
CA SER A 19 7.54 -0.30 3.15
C SER A 19 7.93 1.09 3.60
N VAL A 20 8.77 1.19 4.62
CA VAL A 20 9.15 2.46 5.25
C VAL A 20 10.53 2.93 4.76
N ARG A 21 11.48 2.02 4.59
CA ARG A 21 12.85 2.37 4.17
C ARG A 21 12.88 3.10 2.81
N ASN A 22 13.50 4.28 2.79
CA ASN A 22 13.59 5.16 1.62
C ASN A 22 12.22 5.59 1.06
N ARG A 23 11.19 5.70 1.91
CA ARG A 23 9.82 6.04 1.53
C ARG A 23 9.35 7.33 2.20
N LEU A 24 10.26 8.32 2.25
CA LEU A 24 9.98 9.71 2.62
C LEU A 24 10.22 10.62 1.42
N ALA A 25 9.18 11.31 0.98
CA ALA A 25 9.28 12.38 0.00
C ALA A 25 9.54 13.72 0.70
N HIS A 26 10.25 14.63 0.03
CA HIS A 26 10.49 15.99 0.50
C HIS A 26 9.49 16.93 -0.15
N GLU A 27 8.43 17.30 0.56
CA GLU A 27 7.43 18.27 0.10
C GLU A 27 8.08 19.58 -0.36
N LYS A 28 8.20 19.76 -1.68
CA LYS A 28 8.63 21.00 -2.33
C LYS A 28 7.46 21.80 -2.85
N ASP A 29 6.42 21.12 -3.33
CA ASP A 29 5.24 21.70 -3.97
C ASP A 29 3.95 21.03 -3.49
N SER A 30 2.81 21.71 -3.64
CA SER A 30 1.48 21.23 -3.20
C SER A 30 0.97 19.98 -3.93
N ASN A 31 1.56 19.63 -5.07
CA ASN A 31 1.11 18.52 -5.93
C ASN A 31 2.10 17.34 -5.91
N GLU A 32 2.99 17.29 -4.93
CA GLU A 32 3.98 16.22 -4.84
C GLU A 32 3.31 14.91 -4.42
N VAL A 33 3.76 13.80 -5.03
CA VAL A 33 3.32 12.47 -4.65
C VAL A 33 4.13 12.02 -3.43
N LEU A 34 3.44 11.91 -2.30
CA LEU A 34 3.99 11.54 -1.02
C LEU A 34 4.08 10.02 -0.87
N LEU A 35 4.85 9.54 0.10
CA LEU A 35 5.16 8.12 0.27
C LEU A 35 4.70 7.60 1.64
N ASP A 36 4.98 6.32 1.95
CA ASP A 36 4.52 5.64 3.17
C ASP A 36 4.92 6.38 4.46
N GLU A 37 6.15 6.88 4.59
CA GLU A 37 6.56 7.63 5.80
C GLU A 37 5.79 8.94 5.93
N ASN A 38 5.52 9.65 4.82
CA ASN A 38 4.72 10.87 4.84
C ASN A 38 3.30 10.58 5.34
N LEU A 39 2.68 9.49 4.87
CA LEU A 39 1.34 9.10 5.31
C LEU A 39 1.34 8.74 6.81
N ILE A 40 2.31 7.94 7.26
CA ILE A 40 2.41 7.52 8.66
C ILE A 40 2.54 8.75 9.58
N ASN A 41 3.36 9.73 9.20
CA ASN A 41 3.50 10.97 9.96
C ASN A 41 2.21 11.78 9.95
N PHE A 42 1.55 11.88 8.78
CA PHE A 42 0.29 12.60 8.65
C PHE A 42 -0.84 12.01 9.51
N ILE A 43 -1.04 10.70 9.49
CA ILE A 43 -2.13 10.05 10.25
C ILE A 43 -1.93 10.07 11.77
N GLN A 44 -0.71 10.31 12.26
CA GLN A 44 -0.47 10.53 13.69
C GLN A 44 -1.06 11.86 14.17
N GLU A 45 -1.05 12.88 13.31
CA GLU A 45 -1.59 14.21 13.61
C GLU A 45 -3.06 14.35 13.18
N SER A 46 -3.40 13.77 12.03
CA SER A 46 -4.73 13.84 11.40
C SER A 46 -5.16 12.44 10.91
N PRO A 47 -5.73 11.61 11.79
CA PRO A 47 -6.10 10.25 11.42
C PRO A 47 -7.16 10.21 10.32
N ILE A 48 -6.93 9.38 9.30
CA ILE A 48 -7.91 9.14 8.23
C ILE A 48 -8.87 8.05 8.70
N PHE A 49 -10.10 8.46 8.99
CA PHE A 49 -11.16 7.55 9.41
C PHE A 49 -12.02 7.09 8.23
N VAL A 50 -12.19 5.78 8.12
CA VAL A 50 -13.14 5.15 7.21
C VAL A 50 -14.18 4.36 8.01
N SER A 51 -15.39 4.23 7.47
CA SER A 51 -16.41 3.36 8.07
C SER A 51 -15.95 1.89 8.08
N LEU A 52 -16.44 1.07 9.01
CA LEU A 52 -16.17 -0.38 9.05
C LEU A 52 -16.48 -1.04 7.70
N ARG A 53 -17.61 -0.67 7.08
CA ARG A 53 -18.02 -1.21 5.77
C ARG A 53 -17.01 -0.84 4.68
N SER A 54 -16.61 0.43 4.61
CA SER A 54 -15.62 0.89 3.64
C SER A 54 -14.27 0.21 3.85
N LYS A 55 -13.81 0.11 5.11
CA LYS A 55 -12.55 -0.58 5.43
C LYS A 55 -12.58 -2.04 4.96
N LYS A 56 -13.65 -2.78 5.26
CA LYS A 56 -13.81 -4.17 4.77
C LYS A 56 -13.77 -4.26 3.25
N LEU A 57 -14.44 -3.35 2.55
CA LEU A 57 -14.45 -3.33 1.09
C LEU A 57 -13.05 -3.05 0.51
N ILE A 58 -12.36 -2.04 1.03
CA ILE A 58 -10.99 -1.67 0.63
C ILE A 58 -10.04 -2.85 0.82
N LEU A 59 -10.00 -3.42 2.02
CA LEU A 59 -9.09 -4.54 2.33
C LEU A 59 -9.41 -5.79 1.52
N SER A 60 -10.71 -6.08 1.31
CA SER A 60 -11.11 -7.23 0.50
C SER A 60 -10.76 -7.05 -0.98
N ALA A 61 -10.89 -5.82 -1.52
CA ALA A 61 -10.48 -5.51 -2.88
C ALA A 61 -8.96 -5.65 -3.04
N ILE A 62 -8.18 -5.01 -2.16
CA ILE A 62 -6.71 -5.11 -2.14
C ILE A 62 -6.26 -6.57 -2.04
N ALA A 63 -6.85 -7.37 -1.14
CA ALA A 63 -6.48 -8.77 -0.98
C ALA A 63 -6.76 -9.59 -2.26
N ARG A 64 -7.88 -9.36 -2.95
CA ARG A 64 -8.21 -10.04 -4.21
C ARG A 64 -7.28 -9.61 -5.34
N ASP A 65 -7.11 -8.32 -5.54
CA ASP A 65 -6.31 -7.78 -6.64
C ASP A 65 -4.84 -8.18 -6.49
N THR A 66 -4.28 -8.10 -5.28
CA THR A 66 -2.92 -8.55 -5.02
C THR A 66 -2.76 -10.07 -5.10
N SER A 67 -3.82 -10.86 -4.86
CA SER A 67 -3.80 -12.31 -5.14
C SER A 67 -3.72 -12.59 -6.64
N PHE A 68 -4.44 -11.81 -7.45
CA PHE A 68 -4.35 -11.88 -8.90
C PHE A 68 -2.95 -11.47 -9.39
N LEU A 69 -2.40 -10.36 -8.89
CA LEU A 69 -1.04 -9.91 -9.24
C LEU A 69 0.03 -10.94 -8.86
N LEU A 70 -0.09 -11.57 -7.69
CA LEU A 70 0.77 -12.68 -7.29
C LEU A 70 0.71 -13.86 -8.27
N SER A 71 -0.49 -14.23 -8.73
CA SER A 71 -0.67 -15.32 -9.71
C SER A 71 -0.02 -15.03 -11.07
N MET A 72 0.15 -13.73 -11.38
CA MET A 72 0.83 -13.23 -12.58
C MET A 72 2.31 -12.92 -12.33
N ASN A 73 2.84 -13.24 -11.14
CA ASN A 73 4.19 -12.93 -10.69
C ASN A 73 4.55 -11.43 -10.79
N VAL A 74 3.55 -10.55 -10.64
CA VAL A 74 3.72 -9.09 -10.63
C VAL A 74 4.06 -8.63 -9.21
N MET A 75 5.07 -7.78 -9.11
CA MET A 75 5.53 -7.14 -7.88
C MET A 75 5.72 -5.64 -8.10
N ASP A 76 6.13 -4.93 -7.04
CA ASP A 76 6.46 -3.49 -7.07
C ASP A 76 5.32 -2.54 -7.42
N TYR A 77 4.08 -3.04 -7.40
CA TYR A 77 2.86 -2.25 -7.50
C TYR A 77 2.65 -1.36 -6.27
N SER A 78 1.99 -0.21 -6.44
CA SER A 78 1.65 0.70 -5.34
C SER A 78 0.14 0.82 -5.19
N LEU A 79 -0.34 1.17 -3.99
CA LEU A 79 -1.66 1.77 -3.82
C LEU A 79 -1.51 3.29 -3.97
N LEU A 80 -2.08 3.84 -5.03
CA LEU A 80 -2.22 5.28 -5.19
C LEU A 80 -3.45 5.73 -4.39
N VAL A 81 -3.27 6.72 -3.53
CA VAL A 81 -4.29 7.25 -2.63
C VAL A 81 -4.38 8.76 -2.82
N GLY A 82 -5.59 9.26 -3.03
CA GLY A 82 -5.91 10.68 -3.06
C GLY A 82 -6.89 11.03 -1.95
N ILE A 83 -6.60 12.10 -1.23
CA ILE A 83 -7.51 12.68 -0.23
C ILE A 83 -8.18 13.90 -0.86
N ASP A 84 -9.51 13.90 -0.92
CA ASP A 84 -10.31 15.06 -1.30
C ASP A 84 -10.96 15.61 -0.01
N GLU A 85 -10.29 16.59 0.61
CA GLU A 85 -10.75 17.20 1.86
C GLU A 85 -12.06 17.99 1.68
N GLU A 86 -12.26 18.58 0.51
CA GLU A 86 -13.45 19.38 0.19
C GLU A 86 -14.72 18.52 0.19
N ASN A 87 -14.64 17.33 -0.39
CA ASN A 87 -15.76 16.40 -0.47
C ASN A 87 -15.72 15.31 0.62
N SER A 88 -14.69 15.30 1.48
CA SER A 88 -14.45 14.25 2.47
C SER A 88 -14.40 12.84 1.85
N GLU A 89 -13.71 12.71 0.72
CA GLU A 89 -13.59 11.46 -0.03
C GLU A 89 -12.16 10.93 -0.03
N LEU A 90 -12.05 9.60 0.00
CA LEU A 90 -10.80 8.88 -0.18
C LEU A 90 -10.87 8.10 -1.50
N VAL A 91 -9.98 8.44 -2.43
CA VAL A 91 -9.89 7.79 -3.74
C VAL A 91 -8.66 6.90 -3.77
N ILE A 92 -8.82 5.61 -4.10
CA ILE A 92 -7.71 4.64 -4.08
C ILE A 92 -7.69 3.77 -5.33
N GLY A 93 -6.50 3.31 -5.73
CA GLY A 93 -6.34 2.36 -6.83
C GLY A 93 -4.94 1.76 -6.88
N ILE A 94 -4.83 0.50 -7.30
CA ILE A 94 -3.51 -0.14 -7.52
C ILE A 94 -2.93 0.33 -8.85
N VAL A 95 -1.67 0.76 -8.83
CA VAL A 95 -0.93 1.27 -10.00
C VAL A 95 0.38 0.50 -10.22
N ASP A 96 1.09 0.80 -11.32
CA ASP A 96 2.38 0.22 -11.69
C ASP A 96 2.40 -1.32 -11.90
N TYR A 97 1.25 -1.92 -12.20
CA TYR A 97 1.10 -3.37 -12.37
C TYR A 97 1.42 -3.92 -13.78
N ILE A 98 1.71 -3.06 -14.77
CA ILE A 98 1.98 -3.51 -16.16
C ILE A 98 3.39 -4.10 -16.32
N ARG A 99 4.33 -3.81 -15.40
CA ARG A 99 5.69 -4.34 -15.50
C ARG A 99 5.76 -5.73 -14.88
N THR A 100 5.59 -6.76 -15.70
CA THR A 100 5.99 -8.12 -15.34
C THR A 100 7.50 -8.10 -15.13
N PHE A 101 7.93 -8.11 -13.89
CA PHE A 101 9.35 -8.15 -13.59
C PHE A 101 9.87 -9.52 -14.03
N THR A 102 10.98 -9.55 -14.74
CA THR A 102 11.77 -10.77 -14.96
C THR A 102 12.48 -11.17 -13.66
N TRP A 103 11.73 -11.36 -12.56
CA TRP A 103 12.23 -11.83 -11.27
C TRP A 103 12.55 -13.31 -11.30
N ASP A 104 12.03 -14.09 -12.26
CA ASP A 104 12.29 -15.53 -12.38
C ASP A 104 13.81 -15.84 -12.38
N LYS A 105 14.60 -15.04 -13.12
CA LYS A 105 16.06 -15.18 -13.17
C LYS A 105 16.77 -14.77 -11.87
N LYS A 106 16.19 -13.90 -11.06
CA LYS A 106 16.76 -13.45 -9.79
C LYS A 106 16.32 -14.33 -8.61
N LEU A 107 15.13 -14.93 -8.69
CA LEU A 107 14.59 -15.87 -7.70
C LEU A 107 15.39 -17.17 -7.68
N GLU A 108 15.78 -17.71 -8.83
CA GLU A 108 16.68 -18.88 -8.89
C GLU A 108 18.03 -18.61 -8.21
N ASN A 109 18.62 -17.42 -8.41
CA ASN A 109 19.86 -17.04 -7.76
C ASN A 109 19.68 -16.82 -6.25
N TRP A 110 18.55 -16.27 -5.82
CA TRP A 110 18.28 -16.01 -4.40
C TRP A 110 17.91 -17.27 -3.61
N ILE A 111 17.14 -18.20 -4.18
CA ILE A 111 16.89 -19.50 -3.55
C ILE A 111 18.22 -20.20 -3.32
N LYS A 112 19.13 -20.16 -4.30
CA LYS A 112 20.49 -20.67 -4.13
C LYS A 112 21.22 -19.93 -3.00
N ASP A 113 21.27 -18.61 -2.99
CA ASP A 113 21.98 -17.82 -1.97
C ASP A 113 21.40 -17.98 -0.55
N SER A 114 20.07 -18.05 -0.40
CA SER A 114 19.37 -18.22 0.87
C SER A 114 19.60 -19.60 1.49
N MET A 115 19.81 -20.62 0.67
CA MET A 115 20.15 -21.97 1.10
C MET A 115 21.61 -22.07 1.62
N PHE A 116 22.47 -21.10 1.26
CA PHE A 116 23.87 -21.02 1.70
C PHE A 116 24.13 -20.04 2.86
N LEU A 117 23.23 -19.08 3.14
CA LEU A 117 23.43 -18.04 4.17
C LEU A 117 22.49 -18.19 5.37
N GLY A 118 22.65 -19.27 6.13
CA GLY A 118 22.16 -19.32 7.51
C GLY A 118 23.12 -18.59 8.44
N SER A 119 22.89 -17.31 8.75
CA SER A 119 23.39 -16.59 9.96
C SER A 119 23.25 -15.06 9.79
N ASN A 120 22.50 -14.42 10.71
CA ASN A 120 22.43 -12.97 11.00
C ASN A 120 21.37 -12.10 10.26
N GLY A 121 20.12 -12.13 10.76
CA GLY A 121 19.54 -10.97 11.47
C GLY A 121 19.26 -9.65 10.75
N LYS A 122 19.22 -9.56 9.42
CA LYS A 122 18.61 -8.41 8.71
C LYS A 122 17.71 -8.92 7.59
N GLU A 123 16.46 -8.50 7.60
CA GLU A 123 15.51 -8.84 6.53
C GLU A 123 16.14 -8.52 5.17
N PRO A 124 16.17 -9.48 4.23
CA PRO A 124 16.79 -9.27 2.94
C PRO A 124 16.09 -8.09 2.23
N THR A 125 16.89 -7.23 1.60
CA THR A 125 16.39 -6.07 0.82
C THR A 125 15.54 -6.50 -0.39
N ILE A 126 15.64 -7.78 -0.76
CA ILE A 126 14.87 -8.44 -1.80
C ILE A 126 13.91 -9.41 -1.11
N ILE A 127 12.62 -9.21 -1.31
CA ILE A 127 11.57 -10.08 -0.75
C ILE A 127 10.89 -10.87 -1.86
N SER A 128 10.39 -12.06 -1.53
CA SER A 128 9.60 -12.87 -2.48
C SER A 128 8.25 -12.21 -2.80
N PRO A 129 7.59 -12.57 -3.93
CA PRO A 129 6.24 -12.10 -4.26
C PRO A 129 5.20 -12.33 -3.18
N VAL A 130 5.27 -13.47 -2.51
CA VAL A 130 4.38 -13.81 -1.39
C VAL A 130 4.61 -12.85 -0.22
N GLN A 131 5.88 -12.62 0.15
CA GLN A 131 6.22 -11.67 1.22
C GLN A 131 5.85 -10.23 0.86
N TYR A 132 6.03 -9.82 -0.40
CA TYR A 132 5.63 -8.50 -0.89
C TYR A 132 4.13 -8.29 -0.70
N LYS A 133 3.31 -9.25 -1.16
CA LYS A 133 1.86 -9.21 -1.01
C LYS A 133 1.44 -9.11 0.46
N THR A 134 1.99 -9.97 1.32
CA THR A 134 1.65 -10.00 2.75
C THR A 134 1.97 -8.66 3.40
N ARG A 135 3.20 -8.16 3.22
CA ARG A 135 3.63 -6.85 3.73
C ARG A 135 2.74 -5.72 3.23
N PHE A 136 2.42 -5.71 1.94
CA PHE A 136 1.55 -4.69 1.34
C PHE A 136 0.17 -4.69 1.98
N CYS A 137 -0.48 -5.85 2.11
CA CYS A 137 -1.82 -5.95 2.70
C CYS A 137 -1.84 -5.54 4.18
N GLU A 138 -0.86 -5.99 4.97
CA GLU A 138 -0.73 -5.64 6.38
C GLU A 138 -0.51 -4.14 6.60
N ALA A 139 0.25 -3.49 5.71
CA ALA A 139 0.45 -2.06 5.78
C ALA A 139 -0.84 -1.28 5.50
N MET A 140 -1.61 -1.65 4.46
CA MET A 140 -2.86 -0.97 4.15
C MET A 140 -3.90 -1.11 5.27
N ASP A 141 -3.95 -2.26 5.95
CA ASP A 141 -4.81 -2.42 7.14
C ASP A 141 -4.44 -1.46 8.28
N LYS A 142 -3.15 -1.19 8.46
CA LYS A 142 -2.64 -0.25 9.47
C LYS A 142 -2.83 1.22 9.08
N TYR A 143 -2.78 1.54 7.79
CA TYR A 143 -2.86 2.92 7.30
C TYR A 143 -4.29 3.49 7.32
N PHE A 144 -5.31 2.67 7.09
CA PHE A 144 -6.71 3.12 7.09
C PHE A 144 -7.39 2.81 8.42
N TRP A 145 -7.57 3.82 9.27
CA TRP A 145 -8.17 3.64 10.58
C TRP A 145 -9.69 3.56 10.50
N MET A 146 -10.27 2.71 11.35
CA MET A 146 -11.70 2.56 11.43
C MET A 146 -12.27 3.58 12.43
N SER A 147 -13.29 4.32 12.04
CA SER A 147 -14.10 5.05 13.02
C SER A 147 -15.03 4.06 13.73
N PRO A 148 -15.14 4.05 15.07
CA PRO A 148 -16.16 3.28 15.76
C PRO A 148 -17.54 3.80 15.36
N ASP A 149 -18.36 2.99 14.69
CA ASP A 149 -19.76 3.32 14.44
C ASP A 149 -20.60 2.98 15.68
N ILE A 150 -21.66 3.75 15.93
CA ILE A 150 -22.61 3.57 17.04
C ILE A 150 -23.29 2.19 16.95
N TYR A 151 -23.40 1.64 15.75
CA TYR A 151 -23.91 0.28 15.51
C TYR A 151 -22.90 -0.84 15.77
N ASP A 152 -21.60 -0.52 15.78
CA ASP A 152 -20.52 -1.49 16.05
C ASP A 152 -20.24 -1.66 17.56
N LEU A 153 -20.71 -0.73 18.39
CA LEU A 153 -20.59 -0.78 19.86
C LEU A 153 -21.55 -1.76 20.54
N LYS A 154 -22.39 -2.48 19.78
CA LYS A 154 -23.34 -3.46 20.35
C LYS A 154 -22.77 -4.88 20.53
N PHE A 155 -21.48 -5.09 20.26
CA PHE A 155 -20.84 -6.40 20.35
C PHE A 155 -19.53 -6.40 21.17
N VAL A 156 -19.35 -5.43 22.07
CA VAL A 156 -18.29 -5.44 23.10
C VAL A 156 -18.92 -5.62 24.47
#